data_AF-Q1JYB1-F1
#
_entry.id   AF-Q1JYB1-F1
#
_cell.length_a   1.000
_cell.length_b   1.000
_cell.length_c   1.000
_cell.angle_alpha   90.00
_cell.angle_beta   90.00
_cell.angle_gamma   90.00
#
_symmetry.space_group_name_H-M   'P 1'
#
loop_
_entity.id
_entity.type
_entity.pdbx_description
1 polymer ?
#
loop_
_entity_poly.entity_id
_entity_poly.type
_entity_poly.pdbx_seq_one_letter_code
_entity_poly.pdbx_strand_id
1 'polypeptide(L)'
;MCVRILTVFCVLLFLAGCVSQPMAEAEKTNEASQMVEERPVELNVDQKDLAVYRYNNRLYVIGDEAMKASFVAHKHLPYTKTTLGGGPQGETVIYDVKKKDSAYTEGLMERFNEIAWMLESNDIYTAWKYKGRIFVIGDAKMNEKFSTHKHLPYTKTLLGAGPHGETVIFQVDKKNPELASNLEKAYLK
;
A
#
# COMPACT_ATOMS: atom_id res chain seq x y z
N MET A 1 74.63 -28.77 9.00
CA MET A 1 74.53 -29.22 7.59
C MET A 1 73.25 -28.59 7.05
N CYS A 2 73.30 -27.44 6.36
CA CYS A 2 73.54 -27.28 4.91
C CYS A 2 72.39 -27.91 4.09
N VAL A 3 71.70 -27.26 3.14
CA VAL A 3 71.95 -26.05 2.33
C VAL A 3 70.63 -25.61 1.64
N ARG A 4 70.60 -24.33 1.23
CA ARG A 4 69.57 -23.56 0.49
C ARG A 4 69.43 -23.97 -0.99
N ILE A 5 68.39 -23.47 -1.69
CA ILE A 5 68.30 -22.95 -3.10
C ILE A 5 66.79 -22.66 -3.30
N LEU A 6 66.22 -21.46 -3.52
CA LEU A 6 66.51 -20.20 -4.23
C LEU A 6 66.48 -20.28 -5.77
N THR A 7 65.36 -19.91 -6.38
CA THR A 7 65.23 -19.45 -7.79
C THR A 7 63.92 -18.62 -7.86
N VAL A 8 63.88 -17.28 -7.89
CA VAL A 8 64.43 -16.23 -8.77
C VAL A 8 63.73 -16.11 -10.14
N PHE A 9 62.96 -15.03 -10.26
CA PHE A 9 62.64 -14.17 -11.41
C PHE A 9 61.98 -14.72 -12.69
N CYS A 10 60.82 -14.15 -13.04
CA CYS A 10 60.74 -13.32 -14.25
C CYS A 10 59.55 -12.34 -14.16
N VAL A 11 59.88 -11.05 -14.00
CA VAL A 11 58.97 -9.93 -14.23
C VAL A 11 58.92 -9.69 -15.74
N LEU A 12 57.72 -9.64 -16.33
CA LEU A 12 57.50 -9.09 -17.66
C LEU A 12 56.41 -8.02 -17.58
N LEU A 13 56.90 -6.77 -17.57
CA LEU A 13 56.16 -5.55 -17.87
C LEU A 13 55.79 -5.56 -19.36
N PHE A 14 54.49 -5.45 -19.67
CA PHE A 14 54.04 -4.89 -20.95
C PHE A 14 53.13 -3.70 -20.67
N LEU A 15 53.64 -2.53 -21.05
CA LEU A 15 52.93 -1.26 -21.15
C LEU A 15 52.28 -1.14 -22.54
N ALA A 16 51.16 -0.41 -22.53
CA ALA A 16 50.54 0.33 -23.64
C ALA A 16 49.81 -0.45 -24.75
N GLY A 17 48.48 -0.33 -24.69
CA GLY A 17 47.57 -0.60 -25.81
C GLY A 17 46.15 -0.11 -25.48
N CYS A 18 45.92 1.21 -25.55
CA CYS A 18 44.56 1.76 -25.63
C CYS A 18 43.93 1.30 -26.95
N VAL A 19 43.11 0.26 -26.90
CA VAL A 19 42.13 0.01 -27.95
C VAL A 19 40.88 0.80 -27.60
N SER A 20 40.67 1.88 -28.36
CA SER A 20 39.40 2.58 -28.43
C SER A 20 38.34 1.60 -28.96
N GLN A 21 37.41 1.21 -28.10
CA GLN A 21 36.20 0.53 -28.55
C GLN A 21 35.29 1.55 -29.25
N PRO A 22 34.72 1.23 -30.43
CA PRO A 22 33.64 2.01 -30.98
C PRO A 22 32.45 1.93 -30.03
N MET A 23 31.99 3.10 -29.56
CA MET A 23 30.74 3.25 -28.84
C MET A 23 29.62 2.68 -29.71
N ALA A 24 28.97 1.64 -29.19
CA ALA A 24 27.68 1.22 -29.67
C ALA A 24 26.75 2.44 -29.64
N GLU A 25 26.19 2.71 -30.81
CA GLU A 25 25.19 3.72 -31.08
C GLU A 25 24.02 3.49 -30.12
N ALA A 26 23.88 4.37 -29.14
CA ALA A 26 22.72 4.41 -28.27
C ALA A 26 21.53 4.82 -29.15
N GLU A 27 20.77 3.84 -29.59
CA GLU A 27 19.43 4.04 -30.12
C GLU A 27 18.65 4.84 -29.08
N LYS A 28 18.41 6.12 -29.40
CA LYS A 28 17.37 6.91 -28.76
C LYS A 28 16.05 6.27 -29.13
N THR A 29 15.61 5.30 -28.33
CA THR A 29 14.20 4.92 -28.28
C THR A 29 13.47 6.12 -27.69
N ASN A 30 12.99 6.96 -28.59
CA ASN A 30 12.08 8.05 -28.29
C ASN A 30 10.73 7.40 -27.96
N GLU A 31 10.62 6.80 -26.78
CA GLU A 31 9.34 6.47 -26.17
C GLU A 31 8.70 7.79 -25.76
N ALA A 32 8.12 8.47 -26.75
CA ALA A 32 7.03 9.39 -26.51
C ALA A 32 5.89 8.54 -25.90
N SER A 33 5.99 8.33 -24.58
CA SER A 33 4.89 7.81 -23.77
C SER A 33 3.70 8.70 -24.08
N GLN A 34 2.74 8.15 -24.81
CA GLN A 34 1.44 8.76 -24.96
C GLN A 34 0.90 8.88 -23.53
N MET A 35 0.90 10.11 -22.99
CA MET A 35 0.28 10.43 -21.70
C MET A 35 -1.21 10.13 -21.86
N VAL A 36 -1.61 8.91 -21.51
CA VAL A 36 -3.01 8.61 -21.24
C VAL A 36 -3.35 9.46 -20.03
N GLU A 37 -4.11 10.53 -20.26
CA GLU A 37 -4.49 11.45 -19.20
C GLU A 37 -5.39 10.68 -18.21
N GLU A 38 -4.81 10.28 -17.07
CA GLU A 38 -5.55 9.60 -16.02
C GLU A 38 -6.71 10.51 -15.57
N ARG A 39 -7.89 9.90 -15.38
CA ARG A 39 -9.09 10.59 -14.92
C ARG A 39 -9.43 10.10 -13.51
N PRO A 40 -9.94 10.97 -12.62
CA PRO A 40 -10.42 10.52 -11.32
C PRO A 40 -11.51 9.45 -11.47
N VAL A 41 -11.37 8.35 -10.74
CA VAL A 41 -12.35 7.26 -10.68
C VAL A 41 -12.97 7.24 -9.29
N GLU A 42 -14.29 7.41 -9.19
CA GLU A 42 -15.00 7.30 -7.91
C GLU A 42 -15.06 5.84 -7.45
N LEU A 43 -14.72 5.59 -6.20
CA LEU A 43 -14.83 4.29 -5.54
C LEU A 43 -16.20 4.18 -4.89
N ASN A 44 -16.85 3.03 -5.08
CA ASN A 44 -18.08 2.71 -4.36
C ASN A 44 -17.73 2.32 -2.92
N VAL A 45 -17.99 3.23 -1.98
CA VAL A 45 -17.75 3.03 -0.55
C VAL A 45 -19.06 3.02 0.22
N ASP A 46 -19.15 2.17 1.24
CA ASP A 46 -20.32 2.06 2.13
C ASP A 46 -20.28 3.14 3.23
N GLN A 47 -20.21 4.41 2.81
CA GLN A 47 -20.27 5.58 3.69
C GLN A 47 -21.10 6.68 3.03
N LYS A 48 -22.14 7.12 3.72
CA LYS A 48 -22.97 8.24 3.27
C LYS A 48 -22.18 9.54 3.30
N ASP A 49 -22.48 10.42 2.36
CA ASP A 49 -21.92 11.78 2.29
C ASP A 49 -20.38 11.82 2.26
N LEU A 50 -19.78 10.78 1.66
CA LEU A 50 -18.34 10.63 1.48
C LEU A 50 -18.06 10.11 0.08
N ALA A 51 -17.45 10.93 -0.78
CA ALA A 51 -16.91 10.47 -2.03
C ALA A 51 -15.41 10.20 -1.90
N VAL A 52 -14.97 9.06 -2.42
CA VAL A 52 -13.57 8.68 -2.46
C VAL A 52 -13.18 8.48 -3.91
N TYR A 53 -12.28 9.30 -4.43
CA TYR A 53 -11.76 9.16 -5.79
C TYR A 53 -10.35 8.59 -5.77
N ARG A 54 -10.06 7.68 -6.70
CA ARG A 54 -8.70 7.26 -7.04
C ARG A 54 -8.20 8.11 -8.20
N TYR A 55 -7.03 8.73 -8.03
CA TYR A 55 -6.37 9.50 -9.07
C TYR A 55 -4.86 9.61 -8.78
N ASN A 56 -4.01 9.34 -9.77
CA ASN A 56 -2.54 9.38 -9.67
C ASN A 56 -2.00 8.55 -8.50
N ASN A 57 -2.55 7.35 -8.31
CA ASN A 57 -2.23 6.45 -7.19
C ASN A 57 -2.44 7.06 -5.79
N ARG A 58 -3.39 7.99 -5.66
CA ARG A 58 -3.82 8.62 -4.41
C ARG A 58 -5.32 8.48 -4.25
N LEU A 59 -5.77 8.56 -3.00
CA LEU A 59 -7.18 8.66 -2.66
C LEU A 59 -7.54 10.09 -2.30
N TYR A 60 -8.60 10.61 -2.89
CA TYR A 60 -9.15 11.93 -2.59
C TYR A 60 -10.48 11.75 -1.88
N VAL A 61 -10.58 12.24 -0.66
CA VAL A 61 -11.74 12.09 0.23
C VAL A 61 -12.45 13.44 0.32
N ILE A 62 -13.68 13.49 -0.21
CA ILE A 62 -14.43 14.74 -0.39
C ILE A 62 -15.84 14.55 0.16
N GLY A 63 -16.29 15.47 1.02
CA GLY A 63 -17.65 15.46 1.60
C GLY A 63 -18.62 16.47 1.00
N ASP A 64 -18.14 17.39 0.16
CA ASP A 64 -18.92 18.51 -0.36
C ASP A 64 -19.21 18.35 -1.86
N GLU A 65 -20.48 18.44 -2.26
CA GLU A 65 -20.92 18.21 -3.64
C GLU A 65 -20.26 19.17 -4.65
N ALA A 66 -20.12 20.45 -4.29
CA ALA A 66 -19.49 21.42 -5.17
C ALA A 66 -17.99 21.12 -5.33
N MET A 67 -17.33 20.67 -4.26
CA MET A 67 -15.93 20.26 -4.31
C MET A 67 -15.75 18.98 -5.13
N LYS A 68 -16.68 18.02 -5.09
CA LYS A 68 -16.64 16.83 -5.95
C LYS A 68 -16.68 17.22 -7.43
N ALA A 69 -17.65 18.04 -7.82
CA ALA A 69 -17.78 18.51 -9.20
C ALA A 69 -16.52 19.28 -9.66
N SER A 70 -16.00 20.17 -8.81
CA SER A 70 -14.76 20.91 -9.08
C SER A 70 -13.55 19.98 -9.20
N PHE A 71 -13.43 18.96 -8.35
CA PHE A 71 -12.32 18.02 -8.39
C PHE A 71 -12.34 17.16 -9.65
N VAL A 72 -13.52 16.68 -10.08
CA VAL A 72 -13.65 15.92 -11.33
C VAL A 72 -13.28 16.79 -12.54
N ALA A 73 -13.68 18.07 -12.54
CA ALA A 73 -13.40 18.99 -13.65
C ALA A 73 -11.93 19.46 -13.70
N HIS A 74 -11.34 19.76 -12.55
CA HIS A 74 -10.05 20.45 -12.47
C HIS A 74 -8.93 19.62 -11.86
N LYS A 75 -9.23 18.43 -11.34
CA LYS A 75 -8.26 17.46 -10.77
C LYS A 75 -7.46 18.02 -9.60
N HIS A 76 -8.01 19.02 -8.91
CA HIS A 76 -7.35 19.77 -7.85
C HIS A 76 -8.36 20.17 -6.77
N LEU A 77 -7.92 20.09 -5.50
CA LEU A 77 -8.65 20.59 -4.34
C LEU A 77 -7.95 21.85 -3.81
N PRO A 78 -8.69 22.91 -3.47
CA PRO A 78 -8.10 24.21 -3.12
C PRO A 78 -7.29 24.16 -1.81
N TYR A 79 -7.76 23.40 -0.83
CA TYR A 79 -7.09 23.17 0.44
C TYR A 79 -7.17 21.70 0.79
N THR A 80 -6.07 21.14 1.26
CA THR A 80 -5.96 19.70 1.50
C THR A 80 -5.22 19.39 2.78
N LYS A 81 -5.60 18.30 3.43
CA LYS A 81 -4.80 17.62 4.44
C LYS A 81 -4.36 16.27 3.88
N THR A 82 -3.09 15.93 4.06
CA THR A 82 -2.50 14.72 3.47
C THR A 82 -2.11 13.74 4.55
N THR A 83 -2.46 12.46 4.36
CA THR A 83 -2.00 11.34 5.17
C THR A 83 -1.23 10.37 4.27
N LEU A 84 0.06 10.23 4.55
CA LEU A 84 0.92 9.25 3.87
C LEU A 84 0.63 7.86 4.40
N GLY A 85 0.48 6.87 3.52
CA GLY A 85 0.21 5.48 3.92
C GLY A 85 -1.19 5.24 4.50
N GLY A 86 -2.09 6.23 4.43
CA GLY A 86 -3.42 6.14 5.01
C GLY A 86 -4.38 5.24 4.22
N GLY A 87 -4.07 4.96 2.96
CA GLY A 87 -4.92 4.17 2.07
C GLY A 87 -4.92 2.68 2.41
N PRO A 88 -5.92 1.92 1.91
CA PRO A 88 -6.00 0.48 2.09
C PRO A 88 -4.76 -0.27 1.61
N GLN A 89 -4.15 0.18 0.51
CA GLN A 89 -2.95 -0.38 -0.10
C GLN A 89 -1.71 0.50 0.17
N GLY A 90 -1.72 1.27 1.27
CA GLY A 90 -0.65 2.18 1.62
C GLY A 90 -0.61 3.45 0.76
N GLU A 91 -1.69 3.76 0.02
CA GLU A 91 -1.74 4.98 -0.79
C GLU A 91 -1.72 6.25 0.07
N THR A 92 -1.31 7.35 -0.55
CA THR A 92 -1.52 8.68 0.04
C THR A 92 -3.01 9.04 -0.01
N VAL A 93 -3.56 9.48 1.11
CA VAL A 93 -4.94 9.97 1.22
C VAL A 93 -4.92 11.49 1.36
N ILE A 94 -5.71 12.16 0.52
CA ILE A 94 -5.85 13.61 0.45
C ILE A 94 -7.29 13.94 0.84
N TYR A 95 -7.45 14.68 1.92
CA TYR A 95 -8.76 15.12 2.43
C TYR A 95 -9.03 16.55 2.01
N ASP A 96 -10.26 16.83 1.59
CA ASP A 96 -10.78 18.19 1.44
C ASP A 96 -10.76 18.94 2.79
N VAL A 97 -10.38 20.23 2.75
CA VAL A 97 -10.26 21.09 3.94
C VAL A 97 -11.10 22.35 3.78
N LYS A 98 -11.97 22.60 4.76
CA LYS A 98 -12.64 23.88 4.95
C LYS A 98 -11.81 24.75 5.91
N LYS A 99 -11.20 25.83 5.40
CA LYS A 99 -10.32 26.74 6.15
C LYS A 99 -10.84 27.21 7.51
N LYS A 100 -12.15 27.39 7.63
CA LYS A 100 -12.82 27.94 8.83
C LYS A 100 -13.48 26.85 9.68
N ASP A 101 -13.28 25.58 9.35
CA ASP A 101 -13.92 24.44 10.01
C ASP A 101 -12.97 23.24 10.03
N SER A 102 -12.17 23.12 11.10
CA SER A 102 -11.27 21.99 11.29
C SER A 102 -12.03 20.68 11.54
N ALA A 103 -13.19 20.76 12.21
CA ALA A 103 -14.02 19.61 12.54
C ALA A 103 -14.57 18.93 11.28
N TYR A 104 -14.83 19.68 10.20
CA TYR A 104 -15.18 19.12 8.90
C TYR A 104 -14.13 18.11 8.40
N THR A 105 -12.85 18.49 8.43
CA THR A 105 -11.76 17.63 7.92
C THR A 105 -11.59 16.42 8.82
N GLU A 106 -11.66 16.61 10.14
CA GLU A 106 -11.56 15.52 11.12
C GLU A 106 -12.70 14.51 10.95
N GLY A 107 -13.93 14.99 10.75
CA GLY A 107 -15.08 14.12 10.47
C GLY A 107 -14.96 13.35 9.15
N LEU A 108 -14.32 13.93 8.12
CA LEU A 108 -14.00 13.20 6.88
C LEU A 108 -12.99 12.08 7.13
N MET A 109 -11.93 12.37 7.89
CA MET A 109 -10.92 11.38 8.25
C MET A 109 -11.53 10.25 9.08
N GLU A 110 -12.40 10.57 10.02
CA GLU A 110 -13.12 9.59 10.83
C GLU A 110 -14.00 8.68 9.95
N ARG A 111 -14.88 9.25 9.12
CA ARG A 111 -15.74 8.48 8.21
C ARG A 111 -14.94 7.61 7.24
N PHE A 112 -13.82 8.12 6.72
CA PHE A 112 -12.93 7.32 5.87
C PHE A 112 -12.35 6.11 6.62
N ASN A 113 -11.96 6.29 7.89
CA ASN A 113 -11.42 5.21 8.73
C ASN A 113 -12.47 4.20 9.19
N GLU A 114 -13.76 4.55 9.14
CA GLU A 114 -14.89 3.63 9.37
C GLU A 114 -15.16 2.69 8.17
N ILE A 115 -14.58 2.97 7.00
CA ILE A 115 -14.65 2.05 5.86
C ILE A 115 -13.83 0.79 6.17
N ALA A 116 -14.46 -0.38 6.06
CA ALA A 116 -13.75 -1.64 6.04
C ALA A 116 -13.38 -1.99 4.59
N TRP A 117 -12.11 -1.87 4.27
CA TRP A 117 -11.58 -2.16 2.95
C TRP A 117 -11.19 -3.64 2.85
N MET A 118 -11.79 -4.38 1.92
CA MET A 118 -11.28 -5.72 1.60
C MET A 118 -9.96 -5.54 0.84
N LEU A 119 -8.87 -6.06 1.40
CA LEU A 119 -7.53 -5.95 0.79
C LEU A 119 -7.31 -7.07 -0.21
N GLU A 120 -7.66 -8.29 0.19
CA GLU A 120 -7.50 -9.51 -0.58
C GLU A 120 -8.42 -10.60 -0.04
N SER A 121 -8.73 -11.58 -0.89
CA SER A 121 -9.53 -12.75 -0.55
C SER A 121 -9.06 -13.93 -1.38
N ASN A 122 -8.87 -15.07 -0.72
CA ASN A 122 -8.47 -16.33 -1.33
C ASN A 122 -9.13 -17.51 -0.58
N ASP A 123 -8.80 -18.73 -1.00
CA ASP A 123 -9.39 -19.95 -0.43
C ASP A 123 -9.06 -20.19 1.05
N ILE A 124 -8.05 -19.50 1.59
CA ILE A 124 -7.58 -19.66 2.98
C ILE A 124 -8.14 -18.55 3.87
N TYR A 125 -8.17 -17.31 3.37
CA TYR A 125 -8.56 -16.15 4.17
C TYR A 125 -9.10 -14.98 3.34
N THR A 126 -9.77 -14.07 4.04
CA THR A 126 -10.05 -12.70 3.58
C THR A 126 -9.40 -11.72 4.54
N ALA A 127 -8.64 -10.77 3.99
CA ALA A 127 -8.01 -9.70 4.75
C ALA A 127 -8.77 -8.39 4.57
N TRP A 128 -9.02 -7.69 5.67
CA TRP A 128 -9.70 -6.39 5.68
C TRP A 128 -8.85 -5.35 6.40
N LYS A 129 -8.76 -4.12 5.87
CA LYS A 129 -8.27 -2.96 6.60
C LYS A 129 -9.43 -2.17 7.17
N TYR A 130 -9.43 -1.99 8.49
CA TYR A 130 -10.46 -1.25 9.21
C TYR A 130 -9.82 -0.54 10.40
N LYS A 131 -10.07 0.76 10.56
CA LYS A 131 -9.47 1.61 11.61
C LYS A 131 -7.95 1.48 11.74
N GLY A 132 -7.25 1.41 10.60
CA GLY A 132 -5.79 1.29 10.53
C GLY A 132 -5.23 -0.06 10.97
N ARG A 133 -6.07 -1.10 11.07
CA ARG A 133 -5.67 -2.46 11.44
C ARG A 133 -6.08 -3.43 10.35
N ILE A 134 -5.33 -4.51 10.21
CA ILE A 134 -5.62 -5.57 9.25
C ILE A 134 -6.25 -6.74 9.99
N PHE A 135 -7.43 -7.18 9.56
CA PHE A 135 -8.16 -8.31 10.09
C PHE A 135 -8.09 -9.46 9.09
N VAL A 136 -7.51 -10.59 9.50
CA VAL A 136 -7.35 -11.78 8.66
C VAL A 136 -8.32 -12.85 9.16
N ILE A 137 -9.28 -13.21 8.30
CA ILE A 137 -10.44 -14.03 8.65
C ILE A 137 -10.46 -15.26 7.75
N GLY A 138 -10.46 -16.46 8.34
CA GLY A 138 -10.45 -17.73 7.60
C GLY A 138 -11.82 -18.37 7.43
N ASP A 139 -12.81 -17.99 8.23
CA ASP A 139 -14.16 -18.56 8.16
C ASP A 139 -15.12 -17.65 7.40
N ALA A 140 -15.85 -18.20 6.43
CA ALA A 140 -16.79 -17.45 5.62
C ALA A 140 -17.93 -16.81 6.44
N LYS A 141 -18.43 -17.49 7.49
CA LYS A 141 -19.50 -16.95 8.33
C LYS A 141 -19.00 -15.80 9.20
N MET A 142 -17.77 -15.88 9.72
CA MET A 142 -17.13 -14.77 10.42
C MET A 142 -16.81 -13.63 9.47
N ASN A 143 -16.45 -13.92 8.22
CA ASN A 143 -16.20 -12.90 7.21
C ASN A 143 -17.46 -12.08 6.91
N GLU A 144 -18.60 -12.75 6.71
CA GLU A 144 -19.90 -12.09 6.53
C GLU A 144 -20.25 -11.23 7.75
N LYS A 145 -20.15 -11.79 8.97
CA LYS A 145 -20.39 -11.04 10.21
C LYS A 145 -19.47 -9.84 10.36
N PHE A 146 -18.20 -9.98 10.00
CA PHE A 146 -17.24 -8.88 10.03
C PHE A 146 -17.59 -7.82 9.00
N SER A 147 -18.05 -8.20 7.79
CA SER A 147 -18.47 -7.23 6.78
C SER A 147 -19.62 -6.34 7.24
N THR A 148 -20.47 -6.80 8.18
CA THR A 148 -21.58 -6.01 8.73
C THR A 148 -21.21 -5.31 10.05
N HIS A 149 -20.58 -6.02 10.98
CA HIS A 149 -20.37 -5.56 12.36
C HIS A 149 -18.96 -5.09 12.67
N LYS A 150 -18.01 -5.33 11.75
CA LYS A 150 -16.58 -4.96 11.87
C LYS A 150 -15.93 -5.41 13.18
N HIS A 151 -16.32 -6.58 13.69
CA HIS A 151 -15.85 -7.10 14.98
C HIS A 151 -15.62 -8.62 14.92
N LEU A 152 -14.55 -9.09 15.57
CA LEU A 152 -14.23 -10.50 15.75
C LEU A 152 -14.29 -10.88 17.23
N PRO A 153 -14.91 -12.02 17.60
CA PRO A 153 -15.08 -12.40 19.00
C PRO A 153 -13.80 -12.85 19.70
N TYR A 154 -12.92 -13.53 18.97
CA TYR A 154 -11.64 -14.04 19.48
C TYR A 154 -10.55 -13.76 18.46
N THR A 155 -9.44 -13.21 18.93
CA THR A 155 -8.37 -12.74 18.06
C THR A 155 -6.98 -12.98 18.63
N LYS A 156 -6.02 -13.17 17.75
CA LYS A 156 -4.58 -13.06 18.04
C LYS A 156 -4.06 -11.80 17.36
N THR A 157 -3.40 -10.93 18.10
CA THR A 157 -2.93 -9.63 17.60
C THR A 157 -1.41 -9.61 17.50
N LEU A 158 -0.88 -9.21 16.34
CA LEU A 158 0.53 -8.94 16.12
C LEU A 158 0.72 -7.46 15.79
N LEU A 159 1.54 -6.78 16.58
CA LEU A 159 1.84 -5.36 16.39
C LEU A 159 2.93 -5.20 15.32
N GLY A 160 2.72 -4.31 14.37
CA GLY A 160 3.72 -3.98 13.35
C GLY A 160 3.97 -5.06 12.30
N ALA A 161 3.12 -6.09 12.22
CA ALA A 161 3.27 -7.21 11.30
C ALA A 161 2.69 -6.93 9.89
N GLY A 162 2.00 -5.80 9.70
CA GLY A 162 1.44 -5.41 8.40
C GLY A 162 2.53 -4.94 7.42
N PRO A 163 2.23 -4.93 6.11
CA PRO A 163 3.19 -4.51 5.06
C PRO A 163 3.70 -3.08 5.23
N HIS A 164 2.96 -2.23 5.94
CA HIS A 164 3.34 -0.84 6.25
C HIS A 164 3.46 -0.60 7.76
N GLY A 165 3.69 -1.66 8.55
CA GLY A 165 3.78 -1.57 10.01
C GLY A 165 2.44 -1.52 10.73
N GLU A 166 1.34 -1.90 10.06
CA GLU A 166 0.03 -1.99 10.72
C GLU A 166 -0.03 -3.11 11.77
N THR A 167 -0.97 -2.97 12.70
CA THR A 167 -1.39 -4.08 13.57
C THR A 167 -2.18 -5.09 12.75
N VAL A 168 -1.81 -6.37 12.82
CA VAL A 168 -2.53 -7.48 12.18
C VAL A 168 -3.27 -8.30 13.25
N ILE A 169 -4.53 -8.62 12.99
CA ILE A 169 -5.46 -9.28 13.89
C ILE A 169 -5.97 -10.53 13.19
N PHE A 170 -5.56 -11.70 13.69
CA PHE A 170 -5.98 -12.99 13.16
C PHE A 170 -7.20 -13.51 13.90
N GLN A 171 -8.17 -14.05 13.17
CA GLN A 171 -9.29 -14.79 13.74
C GLN A 171 -8.77 -15.98 14.58
N VAL A 172 -9.34 -16.15 15.77
CA VAL A 172 -9.17 -17.34 16.60
C VAL A 172 -10.49 -18.09 16.69
N ASP A 173 -10.44 -19.42 16.60
CA ASP A 173 -11.57 -20.28 16.91
C ASP A 173 -11.19 -21.23 18.05
N LYS A 174 -12.01 -21.27 19.11
CA LYS A 174 -11.81 -22.17 20.25
C LYS A 174 -11.92 -23.64 19.86
N LYS A 175 -12.70 -23.96 18.82
CA LYS A 175 -12.88 -25.32 18.31
C LYS A 175 -11.77 -25.74 17.35
N ASN A 176 -11.01 -24.79 16.82
CA ASN A 176 -9.89 -25.01 15.93
C ASN A 176 -8.68 -24.17 16.37
N PRO A 177 -7.89 -24.66 17.35
CA PRO A 177 -6.77 -23.90 17.92
C PRO A 177 -5.65 -23.61 16.91
N GLU A 178 -5.56 -24.36 15.81
CA GLU A 178 -4.54 -24.16 14.78
C GLU A 178 -4.89 -23.06 13.77
N LEU A 179 -6.16 -22.62 13.74
CA LEU A 179 -6.64 -21.64 12.76
C LEU A 179 -5.77 -20.39 12.71
N ALA A 180 -5.52 -19.75 13.86
CA ALA A 180 -4.76 -18.51 13.91
C ALA A 180 -3.31 -18.69 13.41
N SER A 181 -2.67 -19.79 13.78
CA SER A 181 -1.30 -20.11 13.32
C SER A 181 -1.25 -20.38 11.82
N ASN A 182 -2.29 -21.01 11.25
CA ASN A 182 -2.39 -21.25 9.82
C ASN A 182 -2.64 -19.95 9.04
N LEU A 183 -3.50 -19.08 9.56
CA LEU A 183 -3.74 -17.75 8.97
C LEU A 183 -2.48 -16.87 9.01
N GLU A 184 -1.77 -16.87 10.14
CA GLU A 184 -0.50 -16.14 10.28
C GLU A 184 0.52 -16.60 9.24
N LYS A 185 0.72 -17.92 9.11
CA LYS A 185 1.59 -18.49 8.09
C LYS A 185 1.11 -18.20 6.68
N ALA A 186 -0.19 -18.07 6.42
CA ALA A 186 -0.70 -17.81 5.08
C ALA A 186 -0.56 -16.35 4.67
N TYR A 187 -0.74 -15.42 5.61
CA TYR A 187 -0.75 -13.99 5.36
C TYR A 187 0.64 -13.33 5.41
N LEU A 188 1.52 -13.77 6.31
CA LEU A 188 2.85 -13.15 6.50
C LEU A 188 3.95 -13.74 5.60
N LYS A 189 3.59 -14.50 4.57
CA LYS A 189 4.54 -15.17 3.68
C LYS A 189 5.09 -14.24 2.62
#